data_AF-A0A959X5K6-F1
#
_entry.id   AF-A0A959X5K6-F1
#
_cell.length_a   1.000
_cell.length_b   1.000
_cell.length_c   1.000
_cell.angle_alpha   90.00
_cell.angle_beta   90.00
_cell.angle_gamma   90.00
#
_symmetry.space_group_name_H-M   'P 1'
#
loop_
_entity.id
_entity.type
_entity.pdbx_description
1 polymer ?
#
loop_
_entity_poly.entity_id
_entity_poly.type
_entity_poly.pdbx_seq_one_letter_code
_entity_poly.pdbx_strand_id
1 'polypeptide(L)' 'MLREDGSYRDLDINRRATGMTPAELQRVPRRICVVSGLAKASPVLGALRAGVATDLVIDQETARAVLARMKPGIRLG' A
#
# COMPACT_ATOMS: atom_id res chain seq x y z
N MET A 1 3.57 -10.07 1.01
CA MET A 1 3.76 -9.01 2.00
C MET A 1 4.63 -7.91 1.39
N LEU A 2 4.27 -6.65 1.66
CA LEU A 2 4.96 -5.43 1.23
C LEU A 2 5.45 -4.68 2.48
N ARG A 3 6.66 -4.13 2.42
CA ARG A 3 7.15 -3.16 3.41
C ARG A 3 6.58 -1.78 3.09
N GLU A 4 6.60 -0.89 4.09
CA GLU A 4 6.09 0.47 3.94
C GLU A 4 6.85 1.31 2.92
N ASP A 5 8.11 1.01 2.64
CA ASP A 5 8.91 1.66 1.60
C ASP A 5 8.56 1.18 0.18
N GLY A 6 7.67 0.18 0.05
CA GLY A 6 7.27 -0.43 -1.21
C GLY A 6 8.12 -1.64 -1.63
N SER A 7 9.18 -1.97 -0.88
CA SER A 7 9.95 -3.18 -1.15
C SER A 7 9.18 -4.44 -0.74
N TYR A 8 9.35 -5.51 -1.51
CA TYR A 8 8.72 -6.81 -1.23
C TYR A 8 9.64 -8.00 -1.52
N ARG A 9 10.85 -7.74 -2.01
CA ARG A 9 11.86 -8.76 -2.24
C ARG A 9 12.49 -9.16 -0.89
N ASP A 10 13.07 -10.36 -0.88
CA ASP A 10 13.87 -10.87 0.24
C ASP A 10 13.06 -10.99 1.55
N LEU A 11 11.78 -11.32 1.41
CA LEU A 11 10.88 -11.67 2.51
C LEU A 11 10.54 -13.16 2.38
N ASP A 12 11.06 -14.00 3.27
CA ASP A 12 10.83 -15.46 3.23
C ASP A 12 9.35 -15.82 3.26
N ILE A 13 8.52 -15.02 3.94
CA ILE A 13 7.07 -15.19 3.94
C ILE A 13 6.47 -15.12 2.52
N ASN A 14 7.05 -14.34 1.62
CA ASN A 14 6.56 -14.21 0.24
C ASN A 14 6.85 -15.45 -0.61
N ARG A 15 7.82 -16.29 -0.25
CA ARG A 15 8.09 -17.56 -0.96
C ARG A 15 6.93 -18.55 -0.85
N ARG A 16 6.05 -18.36 0.14
CA ARG A 16 4.86 -19.19 0.38
C ARG A 16 3.59 -18.59 -0.27
N ALA A 17 3.70 -17.44 -0.92
CA ALA A 17 2.57 -16.82 -1.60
C ALA A 17 2.34 -17.46 -2.97
N THR A 18 1.09 -17.70 -3.32
CA THR A 18 0.67 -18.28 -4.62
C THR A 18 0.01 -17.24 -5.54
N GLY A 19 -0.22 -16.03 -5.07
CA GLY A 19 -0.80 -14.93 -5.85
C GLY A 19 0.23 -14.16 -6.67
N MET A 20 -0.26 -13.23 -7.51
CA MET A 20 0.59 -12.33 -8.29
C MET A 20 1.57 -11.56 -7.41
N THR A 21 2.82 -11.47 -7.87
CA THR A 21 3.80 -10.55 -7.33
C THR A 21 3.42 -9.10 -7.63
N PRO A 22 3.90 -8.11 -6.85
CA PRO A 22 3.76 -6.70 -7.19
C PRO A 22 4.17 -6.33 -8.61
N ALA A 23 5.26 -6.89 -9.14
CA ALA A 23 5.70 -6.63 -10.52
C ALA A 23 4.74 -7.20 -11.58
N GLU A 24 4.13 -8.35 -11.33
CA GLU A 24 3.09 -8.88 -12.22
C GLU A 24 1.82 -8.04 -12.12
N LEU A 25 1.42 -7.67 -10.91
CA LEU A 25 0.26 -6.83 -10.68
C LEU A 25 0.42 -5.49 -11.41
N GLN A 26 1.60 -4.87 -11.43
CA GLN A 26 1.88 -3.64 -12.18
C GLN A 26 1.57 -3.70 -13.69
N ARG A 27 1.52 -4.90 -14.29
CA ARG A 27 1.17 -5.06 -15.72
C ARG A 27 -0.33 -4.92 -15.97
N VAL A 28 -1.16 -4.99 -14.94
CA VAL A 28 -2.61 -4.84 -15.06
C VAL A 28 -2.94 -3.34 -15.15
N PRO A 29 -3.61 -2.85 -16.21
CA PRO A 29 -3.83 -1.41 -16.39
C PRO A 29 -4.70 -0.75 -15.31
N ARG A 30 -5.66 -1.47 -14.72
CA ARG A 30 -6.56 -0.96 -13.67
C ARG A 30 -6.51 -1.84 -12.44
N ARG A 31 -6.16 -1.26 -11.29
CA ARG A 31 -5.86 -1.95 -10.03
C ARG A 31 -6.41 -1.16 -8.86
N ILE A 32 -7.60 -1.56 -8.41
CA ILE A 32 -8.33 -0.85 -7.36
C ILE A 32 -7.92 -1.42 -6.01
N CYS A 33 -7.42 -0.57 -5.11
CA CYS A 33 -7.19 -0.89 -3.72
C CYS A 33 -8.35 -0.35 -2.88
N VAL A 34 -9.06 -1.24 -2.18
CA VAL A 34 -10.14 -0.87 -1.25
C VAL A 34 -9.68 -1.25 0.15
N VAL A 35 -9.67 -0.28 1.06
CA VAL A 35 -9.07 -0.46 2.39
C VAL A 35 -9.77 0.39 3.44
N SER A 36 -9.86 -0.15 4.66
CA SER A 36 -10.29 0.60 5.83
C SER A 36 -9.57 0.14 7.09
N GLY A 37 -9.42 1.05 8.05
CA GLY A 37 -8.86 0.83 9.38
C GLY A 37 -7.41 1.30 9.54
N LEU A 38 -7.15 2.00 10.65
CA LEU A 38 -5.85 2.60 11.00
C LEU A 38 -4.64 1.66 10.89
N ALA A 39 -4.81 0.39 11.28
CA ALA A 39 -3.76 -0.63 11.21
C ALA A 39 -3.26 -0.89 9.77
N LYS A 40 -3.98 -0.42 8.75
CA LYS A 40 -3.63 -0.56 7.34
C LYS A 40 -2.85 0.62 6.78
N ALA A 41 -2.63 1.70 7.53
CA ALA A 41 -1.93 2.88 7.03
C ALA A 41 -0.52 2.56 6.47
N SER A 42 0.26 1.76 7.20
CA SER A 42 1.60 1.33 6.77
C SER A 42 1.57 0.44 5.52
N PRO A 43 0.78 -0.66 5.48
CA PRO A 43 0.59 -1.47 4.27
C PRO A 43 0.09 -0.68 3.05
N VAL A 44 -0.83 0.27 3.24
CA VAL A 44 -1.35 1.11 2.15
C VAL A 44 -0.25 1.99 1.58
N LEU A 45 0.54 2.66 2.44
CA LEU A 45 1.66 3.46 1.97
C LEU A 45 2.70 2.61 1.22
N GLY A 46 2.97 1.39 1.70
CA GLY A 46 3.78 0.41 0.98
C GLY A 46 3.22 0.05 -0.39
N ALA A 47 1.91 -0.19 -0.50
CA ALA A 47 1.25 -0.48 -1.76
C ALA A 47 1.32 0.70 -2.75
N LEU A 48 1.14 1.93 -2.27
CA LEU A 48 1.25 3.14 -3.09
C LEU A 48 2.68 3.36 -3.59
N ARG A 49 3.69 3.21 -2.72
CA ARG A 49 5.11 3.33 -3.10
C ARG A 49 5.57 2.22 -4.03
N ALA A 50 5.04 1.01 -3.86
CA ALA A 50 5.24 -0.10 -4.78
C ALA A 50 4.46 0.07 -6.10
N GLY A 51 3.64 1.12 -6.23
CA GLY A 51 2.86 1.40 -7.43
C GLY A 51 1.93 0.27 -7.82
N VAL A 52 1.43 -0.54 -6.87
CA VAL A 52 0.58 -1.72 -7.17
C VAL A 52 -0.90 -1.40 -7.33
N ALA A 53 -1.32 -0.21 -6.93
CA ALA A 53 -2.68 0.31 -7.11
C ALA A 53 -2.66 1.53 -8.04
N THR A 54 -3.66 1.66 -8.91
CA THR A 54 -3.94 2.86 -9.71
C THR A 54 -5.03 3.72 -9.08
N ASP A 55 -5.97 3.08 -8.38
CA ASP A 55 -7.13 3.72 -7.79
C ASP A 55 -7.23 3.29 -6.32
N LEU A 56 -7.55 4.22 -5.43
CA LEU A 56 -7.64 3.98 -3.99
C LEU A 56 -9.01 4.42 -3.45
N VAL A 57 -9.72 3.49 -2.84
CA VAL A 57 -10.92 3.74 -2.04
C VAL A 57 -10.55 3.50 -0.58
N ILE A 58 -10.67 4.54 0.24
CA ILE A 58 -10.15 4.57 1.61
C ILE A 58 -11.05 5.43 2.50
N ASP A 59 -11.26 5.01 3.75
CA ASP A 59 -11.97 5.86 4.72
C ASP A 59 -11.12 7.07 5.16
N GLN A 60 -11.80 8.09 5.69
CA GLN A 60 -11.17 9.35 6.04
C GLN A 60 -10.06 9.20 7.10
N GLU A 61 -10.28 8.38 8.12
CA GLU A 61 -9.35 8.23 9.23
C GLU A 61 -8.04 7.55 8.77
N THR A 62 -8.18 6.48 7.99
CA THR A 62 -7.06 5.75 7.41
C THR A 62 -6.31 6.61 6.39
N ALA A 63 -7.00 7.43 5.60
CA ALA A 63 -6.38 8.37 4.67
C ALA A 63 -5.50 9.41 5.40
N ARG A 64 -6.01 10.00 6.49
CA ARG A 64 -5.24 10.95 7.31
C ARG A 64 -3.99 10.27 7.90
N ALA A 65 -4.12 9.04 8.38
CA ALA A 65 -2.97 8.27 8.90
C ALA A 65 -1.93 7.98 7.81
N VAL A 66 -2.34 7.61 6.59
CA VAL A 66 -1.42 7.41 5.45
C VAL A 66 -0.68 8.70 5.10
N LEU A 67 -1.39 9.84 5.03
CA LEU A 67 -0.80 11.14 4.73
C LEU A 67 0.24 11.56 5.78
N ALA A 68 -0.06 11.37 7.07
CA ALA A 68 0.88 11.66 8.16
C ALA A 68 2.17 10.81 8.06
N ARG A 69 2.07 9.54 7.64
CA ARG A 69 3.24 8.68 7.39
C ARG A 69 4.01 9.07 6.13
N MET A 70 3.31 9.51 5.09
CA MET A 70 3.92 9.92 3.82
C MET A 70 4.69 11.24 3.97
N LYS A 71 4.14 12.19 4.73
CA LYS A 71 4.75 13.49 5.03
C LYS A 71 4.60 13.80 6.52
N PRO A 72 5.57 13.39 7.36
CA PRO A 72 5.57 13.75 8.77
C PRO A 72 5.43 15.26 8.96
N GLY A 73 4.51 15.69 9.82
CA GLY A 73 4.23 17.11 10.07
C GLY A 73 3.21 17.77 9.13
N ILE A 74 2.62 17.03 8.20
CA ILE A 74 1.49 17.55 7.40
C ILE A 74 0.33 17.94 8.32
N ARG A 75 -0.14 19.19 8.22
CA ARG A 75 -1.36 19.64 8.89
C ARG A 75 -2.53 19.48 7.95
N LEU A 76 -3.41 18.54 8.27
CA LEU A 76 -4.66 18.34 7.55
C LEU A 76 -5.74 19.11 8.32
N GLY A 77 -6.32 20.13 7.68
CA GLY A 77 -7.45 20.89 8.22
C GLY A 77 -8.68 20.04 8.48
#